data_AF-D8GU77-F1
#
_entry.id   AF-D8GU77-F1
#
_cell.length_a   1.000
_cell.length_b   1.000
_cell.length_c   1.000
_cell.angle_alpha   90.00
_cell.angle_beta   90.00
_cell.angle_gamma   90.00
#
_symmetry.space_group_name_H-M   'P 1'
#
loop_
_entity.id
_entity.type
_entity.pdbx_description
1 polymer ?
#
loop_
_entity_poly.entity_id
_entity_poly.type
_entity_poly.pdbx_seq_one_letter_code
_entity_poly.pdbx_strand_id
1 'polypeptide(L)' 'MKESKKYTNIDNKYLAMALSFLGLRFYKFTDDTGRLVYSFEKNDKFDLALHKLLMLKKEFKAN' A
#
# COMPACT_ATOMS: atom_id res chain seq x y z
N MET A 1 6.59 -7.20 23.15
CA MET A 1 5.59 -6.58 22.24
C MET A 1 6.28 -6.34 20.90
N LYS A 2 5.68 -6.75 19.78
CA LYS A 2 6.23 -6.48 18.44
C LYS A 2 5.91 -5.03 18.10
N GLU A 3 6.91 -4.17 17.95
CA GLU A 3 6.70 -2.82 17.43
C GLU A 3 6.08 -2.92 16.02
N SER A 4 4.87 -2.41 15.86
CA SER A 4 4.26 -2.28 14.54
C SER A 4 5.04 -1.21 13.78
N LYS A 5 5.64 -1.58 12.63
CA LYS A 5 6.29 -0.61 11.74
C LYS A 5 5.30 0.52 11.43
N LYS A 6 5.72 1.76 11.70
CA LYS A 6 4.92 2.97 11.45
C LYS A 6 4.58 3.17 9.98
N TYR A 7 5.38 2.61 9.07
CA TYR A 7 5.20 2.73 7.63
C TYR A 7 5.13 1.36 6.95
N THR A 8 4.34 1.29 5.89
CA THR A 8 4.22 0.14 5.00
C THR A 8 4.70 0.52 3.60
N ASN A 9 5.67 -0.23 3.09
CA ASN A 9 6.20 -0.06 1.75
C ASN A 9 5.41 -0.91 0.76
N ILE A 10 5.00 -0.27 -0.34
CA ILE A 10 4.40 -0.90 -1.50
C ILE A 10 5.35 -0.67 -2.67
N ASP A 11 5.68 -1.74 -3.39
CA ASP A 11 6.53 -1.72 -4.59
C ASP A 11 5.69 -1.65 -5.88
N ASN A 12 4.45 -2.13 -5.84
CA ASN A 12 3.53 -2.06 -6.97
C ASN A 12 2.98 -0.64 -7.16
N LYS A 13 3.43 0.04 -8.23
CA LYS A 13 2.97 1.38 -8.64
C LYS A 13 1.44 1.49 -8.71
N TYR A 14 0.77 0.51 -9.32
CA TYR A 14 -0.68 0.60 -9.54
C TYR A 14 -1.47 0.48 -8.23
N LEU A 15 -1.03 -0.38 -7.31
CA LEU A 15 -1.61 -0.46 -5.98
C LEU A 15 -1.40 0.85 -5.20
N ALA A 16 -0.20 1.43 -5.27
CA ALA A 16 0.08 2.72 -4.61
C ALA A 16 -0.79 3.84 -5.18
N MET A 17 -0.97 3.90 -6.50
CA MET A 17 -1.85 4.87 -7.14
C MET A 17 -3.32 4.67 -6.77
N ALA A 18 -3.80 3.42 -6.67
CA ALA A 18 -5.16 3.12 -6.24
C ALA A 18 -5.42 3.58 -4.79
N LEU A 19 -4.47 3.36 -3.88
CA LEU A 19 -4.56 3.85 -2.51
C LEU A 19 -4.53 5.38 -2.44
N SER A 20 -3.72 6.02 -3.28
CA SER A 20 -3.68 7.49 -3.39
C SER A 20 -4.97 8.09 -3.93
N PHE A 21 -5.60 7.44 -4.91
CA PHE A 21 -6.94 7.79 -5.37
C PHE A 21 -7.98 7.74 -4.24
N LEU A 22 -7.83 6.81 -3.29
CA LEU A 22 -8.66 6.71 -2.08
C LEU A 22 -8.29 7.73 -0.99
N GLY A 23 -7.40 8.69 -1.27
CA GLY A 23 -7.03 9.78 -0.38
C GLY A 23 -5.84 9.49 0.55
N LEU A 24 -5.13 8.38 0.36
CA LEU A 24 -3.97 8.01 1.18
C LEU A 24 -2.68 8.58 0.59
N ARG A 25 -1.91 9.31 1.40
CA ARG A 25 -0.63 9.90 0.96
C ARG A 25 0.52 8.90 1.16
N PHE A 26 1.49 8.94 0.26
CA PHE A 26 2.71 8.17 0.35
C PHE A 26 3.95 9.02 0.04
N TYR A 27 5.08 8.60 0.58
CA TYR A 27 6.39 9.04 0.12
C TYR A 27 6.87 8.14 -1.01
N LYS A 28 7.55 8.72 -2.01
CA LYS A 28 8.14 8.00 -3.13
C LYS A 28 9.64 8.17 -3.11
N PHE A 29 10.38 7.08 -3.06
CA PHE A 29 11.84 7.10 -3.07
C PHE A 29 12.38 5.83 -3.73
N THR A 30 13.66 5.89 -4.11
CA THR A 30 14.41 4.71 -4.55
C THR A 30 15.12 4.12 -3.34
N ASP A 31 14.99 2.82 -3.11
CA ASP A 31 15.71 2.14 -2.03
C ASP A 31 17.18 1.84 -2.39
N ASP A 32 17.94 1.29 -1.45
CA ASP A 32 19.35 0.96 -1.61
C ASP A 32 19.63 -0.10 -2.70
N THR A 33 18.58 -0.78 -3.17
CA THR A 33 18.65 -1.77 -4.27
C THR A 33 18.32 -1.16 -5.63
N GLY A 34 18.05 0.15 -5.69
CA GLY A 34 17.63 0.84 -6.91
C GLY A 34 16.14 0.66 -7.24
N ARG A 35 15.34 0.10 -6.34
CA ARG A 35 13.91 -0.15 -6.58
C ARG A 35 13.08 1.04 -6.13
N LEU A 36 12.05 1.34 -6.91
CA LEU A 36 11.11 2.40 -6.58
C LEU A 36 10.10 1.91 -5.53
N VAL A 37 10.01 2.64 -4.41
CA VAL A 37 9.17 2.30 -3.26
C VAL A 37 8.18 3.41 -2.98
N TYR A 38 6.96 3.02 -2.60
CA TYR A 38 5.85 3.87 -2.18
C TYR A 38 5.53 3.58 -0.72
N SER A 39 5.90 4.48 0.20
CA SER A 39 5.80 4.27 1.64
C SER A 39 4.62 5.03 2.25
N PHE A 40 3.69 4.30 2.85
CA PHE A 40 2.48 4.81 3.47
C PHE A 40 2.58 4.77 4.99
N GLU A 41 2.09 5.80 5.68
CA GLU A 41 1.91 5.74 7.12
C GLU A 41 0.79 4.77 7.47
N LYS A 42 1.04 3.90 8.45
CA LYS A 42 0.08 2.90 8.90
C LYS A 42 -0.99 3.55 9.77
N ASN A 43 -2.24 3.37 9.39
CA ASN A 43 -3.42 3.77 10.15
C ASN A 43 -4.63 2.93 9.71
N ASP A 44 -5.74 3.05 10.42
CA ASP A 44 -6.95 2.26 10.18
C ASP A 44 -7.52 2.45 8.77
N LYS A 45 -7.42 3.67 8.21
CA LYS A 45 -7.88 3.96 6.84
C LYS A 45 -7.02 3.24 5.80
N PHE A 46 -5.71 3.22 6.00
CA PHE A 46 -4.76 2.49 5.15
C PHE A 46 -5.04 0.99 5.20
N ASP A 47 -5.12 0.41 6.39
CA ASP A 47 -5.33 -1.03 6.57
C ASP A 47 -6.67 -1.47 5.96
N LEU A 48 -7.74 -0.69 6.16
CA LEU A 48 -9.05 -0.94 5.55
C LEU A 48 -9.01 -0.86 4.02
N ALA A 49 -8.44 0.21 3.45
CA ALA A 49 -8.38 0.41 2.01
C ALA A 49 -7.55 -0.69 1.33
N LEU A 50 -6.38 -1.01 1.88
CA LEU A 50 -5.53 -2.09 1.39
C LEU A 50 -6.27 -3.44 1.42
N HIS A 51 -6.91 -3.77 2.54
CA HIS A 51 -7.68 -5.01 2.66
C HIS A 51 -8.81 -5.09 1.62
N LYS A 52 -9.60 -4.02 1.45
CA LYS A 52 -10.72 -3.99 0.48
C LYS A 52 -10.22 -4.11 -0.96
N LEU A 53 -9.12 -3.46 -1.34
CA LEU A 53 -8.53 -3.61 -2.67
C LEU A 53 -8.04 -5.04 -2.93
N LEU A 54 -7.45 -5.70 -1.92
CA LEU A 54 -7.01 -7.08 -2.05
C LEU A 54 -8.18 -8.06 -2.16
N MET A 55 -9.27 -7.82 -1.44
CA MET A 55 -10.50 -8.60 -1.57
C MET A 55 -11.13 -8.44 -2.96
N LEU A 56 -11.26 -7.20 -3.43
CA LEU A 56 -11.77 -6.91 -4.77
C LEU A 56 -10.95 -7.63 -5.85
N LYS A 57 -9.61 -7.60 -5.77
CA LYS A 57 -8.73 -8.33 -6.69
C LYS A 57 -9.01 -9.83 -6.69
N LYS A 58 -9.32 -10.44 -5.54
CA LYS A 58 -9.65 -11.87 -5.46
C LYS A 58 -10.97 -12.18 -6.14
N GLU A 59 -11.98 -11.34 -5.94
CA GLU A 59 -13.30 -11.49 -6.58
C GLU A 59 -13.20 -11.48 -8.11
N PHE A 60 -12.42 -10.56 -8.68
CA PHE A 60 -12.20 -10.52 -10.13
C PHE A 60 -11.34 -11.65 -10.69
N LYS A 61 -10.52 -12.31 -9.86
CA LYS A 61 -9.64 -13.41 -10.28
C LYS A 61 -10.30 -14.79 -10.15
N ALA A 62 -11.41 -14.87 -9.43
CA ALA A 62 -12.19 -16.09 -9.23
C ALA A 62 -13.28 -16.29 -10.30
N ASN A 63 -13.50 -15.27 -11.16
CA ASN A 63 -14.28 -15.34 -12.39
C ASN A 63 -13.34 -15.54 -13.59
#